data_AF-A0A1Q7GUE7-F1
#
_entry.id   AF-A0A1Q7GUE7-F1
#
_cell.length_a   1.000
_cell.length_b   1.000
_cell.length_c   1.000
_cell.angle_alpha   90.00
_cell.angle_beta   90.00
_cell.angle_gamma   90.00
#
_symmetry.space_group_name_H-M   'P 1'
#
loop_
_entity.id
_entity.type
_entity.pdbx_description
1 polymer ?
#
loop_
_entity_poly.entity_id
_entity_poly.type
_entity_poly.pdbx_seq_one_letter_code
_entity_poly.pdbx_strand_id
1 'polypeptide(L)'
;MNESLTQFMAAVKANDLKRMGELWGTEHGPAAGSMDSDVLRRRITVIQKYLEHSGYRVIEGPLLVPGHDDLRTFRVELQRNSCNQVLPIDVVRTRSGGWLVYDVHLESAGNPVGPCQPSGTGTRP
;
A
#
# COMPACT_ATOMS: atom_id res chain seq x y z
N MET A 1 -9.75 -9.99 1.59
CA MET A 1 -9.48 -8.77 0.79
C MET A 1 -9.15 -7.59 1.70
N ASN A 2 -10.12 -6.92 2.35
CA ASN A 2 -9.83 -5.85 3.33
C ASN A 2 -8.94 -6.34 4.49
N GLU A 3 -9.07 -7.62 4.85
CA GLU A 3 -8.18 -8.27 5.82
C GLU A 3 -6.70 -8.20 5.40
N SER A 4 -6.37 -8.43 4.13
CA SER A 4 -4.98 -8.37 3.64
C SER A 4 -4.40 -6.97 3.75
N LEU A 5 -5.19 -5.95 3.38
CA LEU A 5 -4.81 -4.54 3.56
C LEU A 5 -4.59 -4.24 5.05
N THR A 6 -5.53 -4.65 5.91
CA THR A 6 -5.44 -4.44 7.35
C THR A 6 -4.19 -5.09 7.96
N GLN A 7 -3.92 -6.35 7.61
CA GLN A 7 -2.72 -7.06 8.06
C GLN A 7 -1.44 -6.39 7.56
N PHE A 8 -1.43 -5.90 6.32
CA PHE A 8 -0.27 -5.21 5.75
C PHE A 8 -0.01 -3.88 6.46
N MET A 9 -1.05 -3.07 6.70
CA MET A 9 -0.94 -1.81 7.42
C MET A 9 -0.52 -2.02 8.88
N ALA A 10 -0.99 -3.10 9.52
CA ALA A 10 -0.50 -3.49 10.84
C ALA A 10 1.00 -3.84 10.82
N ALA A 11 1.47 -4.58 9.81
CA ALA A 11 2.88 -4.90 9.63
C ALA A 11 3.74 -3.66 9.38
N VAL A 12 3.24 -2.69 8.59
CA VAL A 12 3.87 -1.37 8.39
C VAL A 12 4.08 -0.66 9.73
N LYS A 13 3.03 -0.59 10.55
CA LYS A 13 3.07 0.07 11.88
C LYS A 13 4.02 -0.64 12.85
N ALA A 14 4.13 -1.97 12.75
CA ALA A 14 5.08 -2.76 13.54
C ALA A 14 6.52 -2.72 12.99
N ASN A 15 6.75 -2.08 11.84
CA ASN A 15 8.01 -2.13 11.10
C ASN A 15 8.48 -3.58 10.81
N ASP A 16 7.53 -4.50 10.58
CA ASP A 16 7.81 -5.91 10.30
C ASP A 16 7.97 -6.13 8.79
N LEU A 17 9.19 -5.88 8.30
CA LEU A 17 9.51 -6.00 6.86
C LEU A 17 9.31 -7.42 6.33
N LYS A 18 9.49 -8.45 7.19
CA LYS A 18 9.29 -9.84 6.79
C LYS A 18 7.80 -10.08 6.52
N ARG A 19 6.94 -9.69 7.48
CA ARG A 19 5.50 -9.85 7.32
C ARG A 19 4.95 -9.01 6.18
N MET A 20 5.49 -7.81 5.96
CA MET A 20 5.16 -7.00 4.79
C MET A 20 5.47 -7.74 3.48
N GLY A 21 6.63 -8.40 3.38
CA GLY A 21 7.00 -9.18 2.19
C GLY A 21 6.14 -10.43 1.94
N GLU A 22 5.51 -10.99 2.99
CA GLU A 22 4.55 -12.09 2.89
C GLU A 22 3.16 -11.62 2.41
N LEU A 23 2.84 -10.34 2.63
CA LEU A 23 1.54 -9.73 2.33
C LEU A 23 1.56 -8.83 1.08
N TRP A 24 2.74 -8.58 0.52
CA TRP A 24 2.98 -7.83 -0.71
C TRP A 24 3.42 -8.77 -1.83
N GLY A 25 2.87 -8.62 -3.02
CA GLY A 25 3.20 -9.50 -4.14
C GLY A 25 2.31 -9.28 -5.35
N THR A 26 2.18 -10.32 -6.16
CA THR A 26 1.41 -10.27 -7.42
C THR A 26 0.35 -11.37 -7.44
N GLU A 27 -0.37 -11.51 -8.54
CA GLU A 27 -1.31 -12.60 -8.78
C GLU A 27 -0.64 -13.99 -8.67
N HIS A 28 0.69 -14.05 -8.84
CA HIS A 28 1.50 -15.25 -8.69
C HIS A 28 1.78 -15.63 -7.22
N GLY A 29 1.57 -14.71 -6.27
CA GLY A 29 1.80 -14.94 -4.83
C GLY A 29 2.72 -13.89 -4.18
N PRO A 30 3.11 -14.12 -2.90
CA PRO A 30 3.96 -13.20 -2.16
C PRO A 30 5.32 -12.98 -2.81
N ALA A 31 5.81 -11.74 -2.79
CA ALA A 31 7.13 -11.41 -3.31
C ALA A 31 8.24 -12.14 -2.54
N ALA A 32 8.03 -12.45 -1.25
CA ALA A 32 8.94 -13.27 -0.45
C ALA A 32 9.22 -14.66 -1.02
N GLY A 33 8.34 -15.21 -1.88
CA GLY A 33 8.54 -16.52 -2.49
C GLY A 33 9.30 -16.51 -3.81
N SER A 34 9.45 -15.35 -4.47
CA SER A 34 9.94 -15.26 -5.85
C SER A 34 11.00 -14.18 -6.10
N MET A 35 11.09 -13.18 -5.22
CA MET A 35 12.05 -12.08 -5.35
C MET A 35 13.34 -12.38 -4.58
N ASP A 36 14.48 -11.94 -5.13
CA ASP A 36 15.75 -11.92 -4.40
C ASP A 36 15.60 -11.22 -3.04
N SER A 37 16.16 -11.81 -1.98
CA SER A 37 15.94 -11.34 -0.61
C SER A 37 16.49 -9.95 -0.35
N ASP A 38 17.61 -9.57 -0.97
CA ASP A 38 18.19 -8.24 -0.80
C ASP A 38 17.40 -7.18 -1.59
N VAL A 39 16.94 -7.53 -2.79
CA VAL A 39 16.04 -6.67 -3.57
C VAL A 39 14.72 -6.46 -2.83
N LEU A 40 14.11 -7.53 -2.32
CA LEU A 40 12.87 -7.47 -1.55
C LEU A 40 13.02 -6.59 -0.32
N ARG A 41 14.09 -6.81 0.47
CA ARG A 41 14.36 -6.02 1.67
C ARG A 41 14.49 -4.53 1.34
N ARG A 42 15.21 -4.16 0.28
CA ARG A 42 15.34 -2.75 -0.14
C ARG A 42 14.00 -2.14 -0.51
N ARG A 43 13.20 -2.84 -1.34
CA ARG A 43 11.88 -2.34 -1.78
C ARG A 43 10.90 -2.19 -0.62
N ILE A 44 10.79 -3.21 0.24
CA ILE A 44 9.90 -3.18 1.39
C ILE A 44 10.34 -2.13 2.41
N THR A 45 11.64 -1.89 2.58
CA THR A 45 12.11 -0.78 3.44
C THR A 45 11.63 0.57 2.93
N VAL A 46 11.68 0.82 1.61
CA VAL A 46 11.17 2.06 1.02
C VAL A 46 9.66 2.16 1.24
N ILE A 47 8.90 1.10 0.94
CA ILE A 47 7.45 1.09 1.15
C ILE A 47 7.10 1.35 2.62
N GLN A 48 7.79 0.70 3.57
CA GLN A 48 7.58 0.91 5.00
C GLN A 48 7.76 2.38 5.38
N LYS A 49 8.81 3.03 4.87
CA LYS A 49 9.07 4.45 5.16
C LYS A 49 8.01 5.39 4.62
N TYR A 50 7.46 5.10 3.44
CA TYR A 50 6.39 5.92 2.86
C TYR A 50 5.04 5.69 3.54
N LEU A 51 4.80 4.50 4.07
CA LEU A 51 3.53 4.14 4.70
C LEU A 51 3.54 4.28 6.22
N GLU A 52 4.67 4.62 6.84
CA GLU A 52 4.78 4.84 8.28
C GLU A 52 3.72 5.85 8.77
N HIS A 53 2.96 5.46 9.79
CA HIS A 53 1.78 6.19 10.25
C HIS A 53 1.51 5.95 11.74
N SER A 54 0.84 6.91 12.39
CA SER A 54 0.32 6.75 13.76
C SER A 54 -1.04 6.03 13.77
N GLY A 55 -1.83 6.26 12.72
CA GLY A 55 -3.10 5.57 12.43
C GLY A 55 -3.43 5.62 10.94
N TYR A 56 -4.41 4.85 10.50
CA TYR A 56 -4.93 4.93 9.13
C TYR A 56 -6.44 4.69 9.13
N ARG A 57 -7.12 5.17 8.08
CA ARG A 57 -8.51 4.79 7.79
C ARG A 57 -8.69 4.49 6.31
N VAL A 58 -9.50 3.50 6.00
CA VAL A 58 -10.01 3.32 4.63
C VAL A 58 -11.14 4.32 4.44
N ILE A 59 -10.99 5.25 3.50
CA ILE A 59 -12.00 6.27 3.21
C ILE A 59 -12.89 5.88 2.03
N GLU A 60 -12.40 5.00 1.16
CA GLU A 60 -13.14 4.52 -0.02
C GLU A 60 -12.67 3.13 -0.43
N GLY A 61 -13.57 2.33 -1.01
CA GLY A 61 -13.29 1.02 -1.60
C GLY A 61 -13.83 -0.18 -0.82
N PRO A 62 -13.64 -1.42 -1.34
CA PRO A 62 -12.88 -1.73 -2.55
C PRO A 62 -13.58 -1.24 -3.82
N LEU A 63 -12.86 -0.50 -4.65
CA LEU A 63 -13.29 -0.05 -5.97
C LEU A 63 -12.84 -1.07 -7.03
N LEU A 64 -13.66 -1.24 -8.07
CA LEU A 64 -13.28 -2.03 -9.24
C LEU A 64 -12.24 -1.26 -10.07
N VAL A 65 -11.25 -1.98 -10.58
CA VAL A 65 -10.28 -1.44 -11.54
C VAL A 65 -10.75 -1.82 -12.95
N PRO A 66 -11.08 -0.87 -13.83
CA PRO A 66 -11.56 -1.17 -15.17
C PRO A 66 -10.58 -2.05 -15.95
N GLY A 67 -11.07 -3.15 -16.52
CA GLY A 67 -10.25 -4.11 -17.26
C GLY A 67 -9.47 -5.12 -16.40
N HIS A 68 -9.62 -5.06 -15.07
CA HIS A 68 -8.91 -5.94 -14.13
C HIS A 68 -9.87 -6.54 -13.08
N ASP A 69 -10.31 -7.77 -13.31
CA ASP A 69 -11.25 -8.46 -12.41
C ASP A 69 -10.60 -8.93 -11.09
N ASP A 70 -9.27 -9.06 -11.09
CA ASP A 70 -8.44 -9.51 -9.98
C ASP A 70 -7.89 -8.36 -9.12
N LEU A 71 -7.98 -7.11 -9.58
CA LEU A 71 -7.53 -5.93 -8.85
C LEU A 71 -8.68 -5.20 -8.16
N ARG A 72 -8.40 -4.68 -6.96
CA ARG A 72 -9.29 -3.77 -6.24
C ARG A 72 -8.48 -2.63 -5.64
N THR A 73 -8.99 -1.42 -5.74
CA THR A 73 -8.36 -0.23 -5.16
C THR A 73 -9.07 0.20 -3.89
N PHE A 74 -8.30 0.51 -2.86
CA PHE A 74 -8.77 1.23 -1.68
C PHE A 74 -8.15 2.62 -1.67
N ARG A 75 -8.91 3.63 -1.24
CA ARG A 75 -8.31 4.91 -0.85
C ARG A 75 -8.12 4.91 0.65
N VAL A 76 -6.87 5.06 1.06
CA VAL A 76 -6.45 5.01 2.45
C VAL A 76 -5.97 6.39 2.85
N GLU A 77 -6.46 6.89 3.97
CA GLU A 77 -5.89 8.06 4.62
C GLU A 77 -4.93 7.58 5.72
N LEU A 78 -3.66 7.99 5.60
CA LEU A 78 -2.63 7.82 6.62
C LEU A 78 -2.61 9.05 7.53
N GLN A 79 -2.58 8.81 8.83
CA GLN A 79 -2.33 9.84 9.84
C GLN A 79 -0.83 9.88 10.10
N ARG A 80 -0.18 10.97 9.69
CA ARG A 80 1.23 11.28 9.99
C ARG A 80 1.29 12.34 11.08
N ASN A 81 2.46 12.51 11.69
CA ASN A 81 2.65 13.40 12.85
C ASN A 81 2.17 14.85 12.62
N SER A 82 2.26 15.35 11.38
CA SER A 82 1.95 16.75 11.03
C SER A 82 0.79 16.91 10.06
N CYS A 83 0.23 15.82 9.52
CA CYS A 83 -0.79 15.88 8.46
C CYS A 83 -1.43 14.52 8.17
N ASN A 84 -2.53 14.54 7.41
CA ASN A 84 -3.13 13.35 6.83
C ASN A 84 -2.80 13.27 5.34
N GLN A 85 -2.40 12.09 4.86
CA GLN A 85 -2.12 11.83 3.44
C GLN A 85 -3.09 10.78 2.92
N VAL A 86 -3.79 11.08 1.81
CA VAL A 86 -4.60 10.09 1.11
C VAL A 86 -3.80 9.49 -0.04
N LEU A 87 -3.77 8.17 -0.13
CA LEU A 87 -3.17 7.45 -1.25
C LEU A 87 -4.03 6.23 -1.64
N PRO A 88 -4.02 5.84 -2.92
CA PRO A 88 -4.58 4.57 -3.34
C PRO A 88 -3.68 3.40 -2.92
N ILE A 89 -4.30 2.28 -2.57
CA ILE A 89 -3.62 0.99 -2.36
C ILE A 89 -4.41 -0.07 -3.12
N ASP A 90 -3.73 -0.73 -4.04
CA ASP A 90 -4.26 -1.81 -4.84
C ASP A 90 -3.98 -3.15 -4.16
N VAL A 91 -4.98 -4.01 -4.17
CA VAL A 91 -4.85 -5.42 -3.81
C VAL A 91 -5.16 -6.30 -5.00
N VAL A 92 -4.43 -7.39 -5.12
CA VAL A 92 -4.59 -8.38 -6.19
C VAL A 92 -5.03 -9.72 -5.63
N ARG A 93 -5.94 -10.39 -6.33
CA ARG A 93 -6.31 -11.78 -6.04
C ARG A 93 -5.23 -12.71 -6.61
N THR A 94 -4.67 -13.56 -5.75
CA THR A 94 -3.71 -14.58 -6.19
C THR A 94 -4.43 -15.73 -6.89
N ARG A 95 -3.70 -16.48 -7.73
CA ARG A 95 -4.21 -17.72 -8.35
C ARG A 95 -4.63 -18.79 -7.33
N SER A 96 -4.07 -18.75 -6.12
CA SER A 96 -4.46 -19.60 -4.98
C SER A 96 -5.71 -19.11 -4.23
N GLY A 97 -6.31 -17.99 -4.64
CA GLY A 97 -7.56 -17.45 -4.11
C GLY A 97 -7.41 -16.43 -2.96
N GLY A 98 -6.19 -16.19 -2.49
CA GLY A 98 -5.86 -15.18 -1.49
C GLY A 98 -5.82 -13.76 -2.06
N TRP A 99 -5.62 -12.77 -1.19
CA TRP A 99 -5.42 -11.37 -1.59
C TRP A 99 -4.11 -10.85 -1.02
N LEU A 100 -3.37 -10.10 -1.82
CA LEU A 100 -2.11 -9.44 -1.43
C LEU A 100 -2.19 -7.97 -1.78
N VAL A 101 -1.42 -7.14 -1.08
CA VAL A 101 -1.15 -5.78 -1.55
C VAL A 101 -0.29 -5.88 -2.80
N TYR A 102 -0.72 -5.22 -3.86
CA TYR A 102 -0.06 -5.23 -5.18
C TYR A 102 0.75 -3.95 -5.37
N ASP A 103 0.07 -2.80 -5.29
CA ASP A 103 0.67 -1.49 -5.43
C ASP A 103 0.19 -0.56 -4.31
N VAL A 104 1.08 0.32 -3.87
CA VAL A 104 0.82 1.33 -2.83
C VAL A 104 0.93 2.74 -3.40
N HIS A 105 1.18 2.86 -4.72
CA HIS A 105 1.22 4.12 -5.45
C HIS A 105 2.10 5.16 -4.77
N LEU A 106 3.39 4.85 -4.61
CA LEU A 106 4.35 5.69 -3.88
C LEU A 106 4.42 7.12 -4.44
N GLU A 107 4.15 7.30 -5.73
CA GLU A 107 4.02 8.60 -6.39
C GLU A 107 2.91 9.48 -5.79
N SER A 108 1.87 8.87 -5.23
CA SER A 108 0.74 9.54 -4.57
C SER A 108 0.92 9.69 -3.05
N ALA A 109 1.97 9.10 -2.47
CA ALA A 109 2.20 9.09 -1.02
C ALA A 109 2.91 10.37 -0.51
N GLY A 110 3.38 11.25 -1.40
CA GLY A 110 4.12 12.46 -1.07
C GLY A 110 5.47 12.18 -0.38
N ASN A 111 6.15 13.23 0.08
CA ASN A 111 7.40 13.08 0.82
C ASN A 111 7.13 12.56 2.25
N PRO A 112 7.74 11.44 2.69
CA PRO A 112 7.50 10.88 4.02
C PRO A 112 8.12 11.71 5.16
N VAL A 113 9.13 12.53 4.89
CA VAL A 113 9.82 13.38 5.88
C VAL A 113 9.29 14.81 5.86
N GLY A 114 8.75 15.24 4.72
CA GLY A 114 8.19 16.58 4.55
C GLY A 114 6.75 16.70 5.08
N PRO A 115 6.25 17.93 5.27
CA PRO A 115 4.82 18.14 5.48
C PRO A 115 4.04 17.62 4.27
N CYS A 116 2.83 17.09 4.49
CA CYS A 116 1.96 16.71 3.38
C CYS A 116 1.71 17.94 2.52
N GLN A 117 1.92 17.81 1.22
CA GLN A 117 1.52 18.87 0.31
C GLN A 117 -0.01 18.95 0.32
N PRO A 118 -0.59 20.16 0.38
CA PRO A 118 -2.02 20.29 0.15
C PRO A 118 -2.32 19.63 -1.19
N SER A 119 -3.22 18.65 -1.19
CA SER A 119 -3.70 18.00 -2.41
C SER A 119 -4.15 19.11 -3.36
N GLY A 120 -3.34 19.34 -4.40
CA GLY A 120 -3.50 20.50 -5.25
C GLY A 120 -4.93 20.56 -5.77
N THR A 121 -5.58 21.69 -5.57
CA THR A 121 -6.71 22.10 -6.39
C THR A 121 -6.19 22.14 -7.82
N GLY A 122 -6.33 21.04 -8.55
CA GLY A 122 -6.07 20.99 -9.98
C GLY A 122 -7.07 21.91 -10.67
N THR A 123 -6.74 23.19 -10.78
CA THR A 123 -7.40 24.06 -11.73
C THR A 123 -6.95 23.60 -13.11
N ARG A 124 -7.84 22.93 -13.82
CA ARG A 124 -7.71 22.59 -15.23
C ARG A 124 -8.04 23.83 -16.08
N PRO A 125 -7.14 24.27 -16.97
CA PRO A 125 -7.51 24.78 -18.28
C PRO A 125 -7.53 23.65 -19.32
#